data_AF-A0A6C0BI06-F1
#
_entry.id   AF-A0A6C0BI06-F1
#
_cell.length_a   1.000
_cell.length_b   1.000
_cell.length_c   1.000
_cell.angle_alpha   90.00
_cell.angle_beta   90.00
_cell.angle_gamma   90.00
#
_symmetry.space_group_name_H-M   'P 1'
#
loop_
_entity.id
_entity.type
_entity.pdbx_description
1 polymer ?
#
loop_
_entity_poly.entity_id
_entity_poly.type
_entity_poly.pdbx_seq_one_letter_code
_entity_poly.pdbx_strand_id
1 'polypeptide(L)'
;MNPNTFEVNQFTRVHDDKCGVDSFYRQSAGPGMWALTNLVPPSDSVIPQSLGNPTIIAAEGYGINPNRVNDDSILRNHGIQENSQRCPIHPQSRPFLTVPYMGRGRGEPVLEAKLQQSEFVRTGKDCGTVTDKPFTQQFTPLMPHVERNIQNPVHIVPEVAAAGWVWGGIPSRQYIRDLNT
;
A
#
# COMPACT_ATOMS: atom_id res chain seq x y z
N MET A 1 -28.38 -10.26 -69.19
CA MET A 1 -27.92 -9.72 -70.48
C MET A 1 -26.47 -9.31 -70.32
N ASN A 2 -25.61 -9.94 -71.09
CA ASN A 2 -24.17 -9.69 -71.09
C ASN A 2 -23.94 -8.41 -71.91
N PRO A 3 -23.32 -7.34 -71.38
CA PRO A 3 -23.22 -6.05 -72.08
C PRO A 3 -22.37 -6.09 -73.36
N ASN A 4 -21.77 -7.25 -73.68
CA ASN A 4 -20.76 -7.40 -74.73
C ASN A 4 -21.27 -8.17 -75.97
N THR A 5 -22.58 -8.41 -76.11
CA THR A 5 -23.17 -9.10 -77.27
C THR A 5 -24.16 -8.18 -77.99
N PHE A 6 -23.83 -7.80 -79.23
CA PHE A 6 -24.71 -6.98 -80.08
C PHE A 6 -25.80 -7.84 -80.71
N GLU A 7 -27.07 -7.52 -80.45
CA GLU A 7 -28.24 -8.26 -80.94
C GLU A 7 -29.00 -7.43 -82.00
N VAL A 8 -29.12 -7.98 -83.21
CA VAL A 8 -29.62 -7.26 -84.40
C VAL A 8 -31.13 -6.96 -84.37
N ASN A 9 -31.91 -7.73 -83.60
CA ASN A 9 -33.38 -7.67 -83.60
C ASN A 9 -33.97 -7.06 -82.31
N GLN A 10 -33.17 -6.38 -81.50
CA GLN A 10 -33.68 -5.71 -80.30
C GLN A 10 -34.19 -4.29 -80.58
N PHE A 11 -35.13 -3.85 -79.76
CA PHE A 11 -35.59 -2.47 -79.78
C PHE A 11 -34.44 -1.53 -79.40
N THR A 12 -34.17 -0.54 -80.25
CA THR A 12 -33.01 0.36 -80.14
C THR A 12 -33.32 1.69 -79.45
N ARG A 13 -34.55 1.90 -78.98
CA ARG A 13 -34.94 3.14 -78.31
C ARG A 13 -34.37 3.16 -76.89
N VAL A 14 -34.06 4.36 -76.41
CA VAL A 14 -33.56 4.56 -75.04
C VAL A 14 -34.53 4.04 -73.97
N HIS A 15 -35.84 4.07 -74.23
CA HIS A 15 -36.84 3.55 -73.29
C HIS A 15 -36.93 2.01 -73.27
N ASP A 16 -36.40 1.33 -74.29
CA ASP A 16 -36.36 -0.13 -74.37
C ASP A 16 -34.99 -0.69 -73.95
N ASP A 17 -33.97 0.18 -73.81
CA ASP A 17 -32.69 -0.18 -73.20
C ASP A 17 -32.90 -0.46 -71.71
N LYS A 18 -32.28 -1.54 -71.22
CA LYS A 18 -32.33 -1.94 -69.81
C LYS A 18 -31.93 -0.79 -68.88
N CYS A 19 -30.88 -0.04 -69.22
CA CYS A 19 -30.46 1.09 -68.41
C CYS A 19 -31.53 2.19 -68.33
N GLY A 20 -32.24 2.44 -69.44
CA GLY A 20 -33.35 3.40 -69.52
C GLY A 20 -34.56 2.95 -68.70
N VAL A 21 -35.01 1.70 -68.89
CA VAL A 21 -36.10 1.09 -68.11
C VAL A 21 -35.78 1.10 -66.61
N ASP A 22 -34.58 0.66 -66.22
CA ASP A 22 -34.14 0.63 -64.82
C ASP A 22 -34.13 2.04 -64.22
N SER A 23 -33.68 3.04 -64.97
CA SER A 23 -33.68 4.44 -64.52
C SER A 23 -35.10 4.98 -64.32
N PHE A 24 -36.01 4.71 -65.26
CA PHE A 24 -37.41 5.13 -65.18
C PHE A 24 -38.13 4.44 -64.01
N TYR A 25 -37.90 3.15 -63.82
CA TYR A 25 -38.46 2.39 -62.70
C TYR A 25 -37.96 2.93 -61.35
N ARG A 26 -36.65 3.23 -61.22
CA ARG A 26 -36.08 3.84 -60.02
C ARG A 26 -36.65 5.22 -59.73
N GLN A 27 -36.86 6.05 -60.75
CA GLN A 27 -37.47 7.39 -60.59
C GLN A 27 -38.95 7.29 -60.22
N SER A 28 -39.67 6.32 -60.78
CA SER A 28 -41.10 6.12 -60.51
C SER A 28 -41.34 5.55 -59.11
N ALA A 29 -40.52 4.59 -58.67
CA ALA A 29 -40.64 3.97 -57.35
C ALA A 29 -39.97 4.79 -56.23
N GLY A 30 -38.98 5.62 -56.56
CA GLY A 30 -38.19 6.40 -55.61
C GLY A 30 -39.03 7.20 -54.60
N PRO A 31 -40.06 7.97 -55.03
CA PRO A 31 -40.96 8.73 -54.15
C PRO A 31 -41.84 7.88 -53.22
N GLY A 32 -42.05 6.58 -53.49
CA GLY A 32 -42.72 5.69 -52.54
C GLY A 32 -41.73 5.00 -51.60
N MET A 33 -40.55 4.72 -52.14
CA MET A 33 -39.50 3.97 -51.46
C MET A 33 -38.94 4.73 -50.25
N TRP A 34 -38.72 6.05 -50.34
CA TRP A 34 -38.14 6.84 -49.23
C TRP A 34 -38.98 6.81 -47.95
N ALA A 35 -40.30 6.66 -48.05
CA ALA A 35 -41.20 6.59 -46.90
C ALA A 35 -41.18 5.21 -46.21
N LEU A 36 -40.73 4.17 -46.91
CA LEU A 36 -40.71 2.79 -46.42
C LEU A 36 -39.29 2.29 -46.11
N THR A 37 -38.26 2.92 -46.69
CA THR A 37 -36.87 2.54 -46.45
C THR A 37 -36.41 3.04 -45.09
N ASN A 38 -35.79 2.13 -44.34
CA ASN A 38 -34.96 2.54 -43.22
C ASN A 38 -33.79 3.39 -43.75
N LEU A 39 -33.73 4.65 -43.29
CA LEU A 39 -32.70 5.63 -43.68
C LEU A 39 -31.32 5.31 -43.11
N VAL A 40 -31.20 4.26 -42.30
CA VAL A 40 -29.94 3.76 -41.74
C VAL A 40 -29.37 2.67 -42.66
N PRO A 41 -28.32 2.97 -43.45
CA PRO A 41 -27.67 1.97 -44.29
C PRO A 41 -26.91 0.91 -43.46
N PRO A 42 -26.75 -0.31 -43.99
CA PRO A 42 -25.99 -1.36 -43.30
C PRO A 42 -24.50 -1.01 -43.24
N SER A 43 -23.87 -1.27 -42.09
CA SER A 43 -22.45 -1.01 -41.82
C SER A 43 -21.53 -1.57 -42.89
N ASP A 44 -21.82 -2.77 -43.39
CA ASP A 44 -21.01 -3.50 -44.37
C ASP A 44 -20.85 -2.73 -45.69
N SER A 45 -21.82 -1.86 -46.03
CA SER A 45 -21.76 -1.01 -47.23
C SER A 45 -21.11 0.35 -46.97
N VAL A 46 -21.34 0.93 -45.78
CA VAL A 46 -20.94 2.30 -45.44
C VAL A 46 -19.46 2.37 -45.05
N ILE A 47 -18.98 1.39 -44.31
CA ILE A 47 -17.58 1.34 -43.83
C ILE A 47 -16.59 1.34 -45.00
N PRO A 48 -16.67 0.45 -46.01
CA PRO A 48 -15.72 0.48 -47.12
C PRO A 48 -15.84 1.76 -47.96
N GLN A 49 -17.03 2.34 -48.09
CA GLN A 49 -17.23 3.60 -48.81
C GLN A 49 -16.61 4.80 -48.08
N SER A 50 -16.72 4.83 -46.75
CA SER A 50 -16.11 5.87 -45.92
C SER A 50 -14.59 5.72 -45.84
N LEU A 51 -14.07 4.50 -45.68
CA LEU A 51 -12.63 4.22 -45.69
C LEU A 51 -11.97 4.54 -47.04
N GLY A 52 -12.71 4.45 -48.15
CA GLY A 52 -12.24 4.86 -49.48
C GLY A 52 -12.14 6.37 -49.68
N ASN A 53 -12.71 7.17 -48.77
CA ASN A 53 -12.73 8.63 -48.84
C ASN A 53 -11.96 9.23 -47.65
N PRO A 54 -10.72 9.73 -47.85
CA PRO A 54 -9.89 10.23 -46.74
C PRO A 54 -10.43 11.51 -46.08
N THR A 55 -11.43 12.16 -46.69
CA THR A 55 -12.10 13.35 -46.17
C THR A 55 -13.26 13.03 -45.22
N ILE A 56 -13.67 11.77 -45.13
CA ILE A 56 -14.78 11.31 -44.31
C ILE A 56 -14.21 10.44 -43.20
N ILE A 57 -14.48 10.79 -41.94
CA ILE A 57 -14.13 9.92 -40.82
C ILE A 57 -15.19 8.82 -40.77
N ALA A 58 -14.75 7.57 -40.93
CA ALA A 58 -15.58 6.39 -40.73
C ALA A 58 -15.91 6.24 -39.23
N ALA A 59 -16.91 6.99 -38.76
CA ALA A 59 -17.44 6.87 -37.42
C ALA A 59 -18.81 6.20 -37.49
N GLU A 60 -18.92 5.00 -36.94
CA GLU A 60 -20.22 4.54 -36.46
C GLU A 60 -20.65 5.55 -35.38
N GLY A 61 -21.88 6.08 -35.44
CA GLY A 61 -22.35 7.10 -34.51
C GLY A 61 -22.28 6.67 -33.03
N TYR A 62 -22.91 7.42 -32.13
CA TYR A 62 -22.99 6.99 -30.74
C TYR A 62 -23.87 5.73 -30.61
N GLY A 63 -23.24 4.58 -30.34
CA GLY A 63 -23.90 3.30 -30.06
C GLY A 63 -23.68 2.24 -31.13
N ILE A 64 -24.34 1.09 -30.96
CA ILE A 64 -24.37 0.03 -31.97
C ILE A 64 -25.27 0.46 -33.13
N ASN A 65 -24.95 0.04 -34.36
CA ASN A 65 -25.76 0.33 -35.55
C ASN A 65 -27.26 0.15 -35.27
N PRO A 66 -28.14 1.12 -35.61
CA PRO A 66 -29.58 1.05 -35.36
C PRO A 66 -30.27 -0.20 -35.90
N ASN A 67 -29.72 -0.86 -36.92
CA ASN A 67 -30.24 -2.13 -37.43
C ASN A 67 -30.10 -3.29 -36.42
N ARG A 68 -29.15 -3.19 -35.49
CA ARG A 68 -28.91 -4.15 -34.40
C ARG A 68 -29.35 -3.60 -33.04
N VAL A 69 -30.22 -2.58 -33.02
CA VAL A 69 -30.74 -2.00 -31.77
C VAL A 69 -31.44 -3.04 -30.90
N ASN A 70 -32.10 -4.03 -31.51
CA ASN A 70 -32.74 -5.11 -30.78
C ASN A 70 -31.73 -6.02 -30.10
N ASP A 71 -30.64 -6.38 -30.78
CA ASP A 71 -29.56 -7.19 -30.20
C ASP A 71 -28.86 -6.45 -29.05
N ASP A 72 -28.58 -5.14 -29.23
CA ASP A 72 -28.02 -4.29 -28.17
C ASP A 72 -28.98 -4.16 -26.97
N SER A 73 -30.26 -3.92 -27.26
CA SER A 73 -31.29 -3.82 -26.22
C SER A 73 -31.46 -5.12 -25.46
N ILE A 74 -31.38 -6.26 -26.14
CA ILE A 74 -31.33 -7.57 -25.50
C ILE A 74 -30.10 -7.63 -24.62
N LEU A 75 -28.90 -7.38 -25.15
CA LEU A 75 -27.67 -7.52 -24.38
C LEU A 75 -27.62 -6.62 -23.14
N ARG A 76 -28.14 -5.38 -23.21
CA ARG A 76 -28.15 -4.42 -22.09
C ARG A 76 -29.29 -4.67 -21.11
N ASN A 77 -30.50 -4.91 -21.62
CA ASN A 77 -31.71 -4.93 -20.81
C ASN A 77 -32.22 -6.36 -20.58
N HIS A 78 -31.45 -7.40 -20.92
CA HIS A 78 -31.90 -8.77 -20.74
C HIS A 78 -32.21 -9.02 -19.26
N GLY A 79 -33.31 -9.73 -19.00
CA GLY A 79 -33.70 -10.09 -17.62
C GLY A 79 -32.62 -10.85 -16.85
N ILE A 80 -31.69 -11.54 -17.53
CA ILE A 80 -30.55 -12.19 -16.88
C ILE A 80 -29.57 -11.17 -16.26
N GLN A 81 -29.38 -10.00 -16.88
CA GLN A 81 -28.44 -8.98 -16.40
C GLN A 81 -29.09 -8.00 -15.41
N GLU A 82 -30.34 -7.57 -15.66
CA GLU A 82 -30.98 -6.53 -14.86
C GLU A 82 -31.96 -7.05 -13.79
N ASN A 83 -32.43 -8.31 -13.88
CA ASN A 83 -33.46 -8.81 -12.97
C ASN A 83 -33.52 -10.35 -12.89
N SER A 84 -32.55 -10.98 -12.23
CA SER A 84 -32.85 -12.26 -11.59
C SER A 84 -33.87 -11.99 -10.48
N GLN A 85 -35.13 -12.36 -10.70
CA GLN A 85 -36.23 -12.24 -9.73
C GLN A 85 -35.95 -12.91 -8.37
N ARG A 86 -34.85 -13.66 -8.25
CA ARG A 86 -34.40 -14.33 -7.02
C ARG A 86 -33.28 -13.62 -6.27
N CYS A 87 -32.67 -12.57 -6.82
CA CYS A 87 -31.59 -11.85 -6.14
C CYS A 87 -31.81 -10.34 -6.26
N PRO A 88 -32.52 -9.71 -5.30
CA PRO A 88 -32.49 -8.26 -5.20
C PRO A 88 -31.04 -7.83 -4.95
N ILE A 89 -30.45 -7.15 -5.93
CA ILE A 89 -29.20 -6.42 -5.75
C ILE A 89 -29.48 -5.32 -4.73
N HIS A 90 -28.96 -5.47 -3.51
CA HIS A 90 -28.88 -4.36 -2.56
C HIS A 90 -27.62 -3.57 -2.91
N PRO A 91 -27.72 -2.38 -3.54
CA PRO A 91 -26.56 -1.55 -3.80
C PRO A 91 -26.10 -0.94 -2.47
N GLN A 92 -25.42 -1.73 -1.65
CA GLN A 92 -24.68 -1.20 -0.52
C GLN A 92 -23.35 -0.68 -1.04
N SER A 93 -23.00 0.55 -0.64
CA SER A 93 -21.66 1.05 -0.86
C SER A 93 -20.65 0.09 -0.23
N ARG A 94 -19.48 -0.05 -0.86
CA ARG A 94 -18.38 -0.79 -0.24
C ARG A 94 -18.13 -0.24 1.17
N PRO A 95 -17.80 -1.08 2.16
CA PRO A 95 -17.52 -0.61 3.53
C PRO A 95 -16.42 0.46 3.61
N PHE A 96 -15.57 0.54 2.58
CA PHE A 96 -14.51 1.54 2.43
C PHE A 96 -14.64 2.26 1.08
N LEU A 97 -14.62 3.59 1.10
CA LEU A 97 -14.71 4.45 -0.09
C LEU A 97 -13.44 4.39 -0.96
N THR A 98 -12.28 4.18 -0.35
CA THR A 98 -10.98 4.18 -1.01
C THR A 98 -10.06 3.11 -0.40
N VAL A 99 -8.88 2.93 -0.99
CA VAL A 99 -7.84 2.07 -0.45
C VAL A 99 -7.26 2.71 0.82
N PRO A 100 -7.25 2.01 1.98
CA PRO A 100 -6.66 2.52 3.20
C PRO A 100 -5.12 2.57 3.09
N TYR A 101 -4.49 3.41 3.92
CA TYR A 101 -3.02 3.55 3.95
C TYR A 101 -2.32 2.22 4.26
N MET A 102 -1.50 1.73 3.31
CA MET A 102 -0.80 0.44 3.41
C MET A 102 0.66 0.53 3.91
N GLY A 103 1.13 1.72 4.31
CA GLY A 103 2.56 1.93 4.60
C GLY A 103 3.12 1.17 5.81
N ARG A 104 2.25 0.61 6.67
CA ARG A 104 2.66 -0.21 7.82
C ARG A 104 2.83 -1.71 7.49
N GLY A 105 2.51 -2.12 6.26
CA GLY A 105 2.55 -3.53 5.86
C GLY A 105 1.43 -4.37 6.49
N ARG A 106 1.55 -5.70 6.37
CA ARG A 106 0.53 -6.66 6.80
C ARG A 106 0.35 -6.74 8.32
N GLY A 107 1.38 -6.39 9.09
CA GLY A 107 1.49 -6.73 10.50
C GLY A 107 1.67 -8.23 10.73
N GLU A 108 2.29 -8.60 11.85
CA GLU A 108 2.39 -10.00 12.29
C GLU A 108 1.90 -10.07 13.73
N PRO A 109 0.61 -10.43 13.96
CA PRO A 109 -0.04 -10.23 15.24
C PRO A 109 0.57 -11.09 16.35
N VAL A 110 1.10 -12.27 16.02
CA VAL A 110 1.75 -13.15 17.00
C VAL A 110 3.07 -12.55 17.48
N LEU A 111 3.87 -12.02 16.57
CA LEU A 111 5.13 -11.38 16.90
C LEU A 111 4.89 -10.09 17.69
N GLU A 112 3.93 -9.27 17.25
CA GLU A 112 3.59 -8.01 17.92
C GLU A 112 3.05 -8.26 19.33
N ALA A 113 2.17 -9.26 19.51
CA ALA A 113 1.70 -9.64 20.85
C ALA A 113 2.85 -10.08 21.76
N LYS A 114 3.81 -10.86 21.25
CA LYS A 114 4.99 -11.29 22.03
C LYS A 114 5.88 -10.10 22.44
N LEU A 115 5.99 -9.09 21.58
CA LEU A 115 6.77 -7.88 21.86
C LEU A 115 6.05 -6.95 22.84
N GLN A 116 4.73 -6.75 22.67
CA GLN A 116 3.92 -5.88 23.53
C GLN A 116 3.67 -6.51 24.92
N GLN A 117 3.47 -7.82 24.97
CA GLN A 117 3.17 -8.59 26.18
C GLN A 117 4.40 -9.41 26.60
N SER A 118 5.59 -8.80 26.55
CA SER A 118 6.78 -9.46 27.07
C SER A 118 6.55 -9.83 28.53
N GLU A 119 6.93 -11.04 28.91
CA GLU A 119 6.81 -11.50 30.29
C GLU A 119 7.78 -10.70 31.18
N PHE A 120 7.24 -10.06 32.22
CA PHE A 120 8.08 -9.55 33.29
C PHE A 120 8.66 -10.73 34.06
N VAL A 121 9.95 -10.99 33.84
CA VAL A 121 10.69 -12.00 34.57
C VAL A 121 10.74 -11.60 36.05
N ARG A 122 9.95 -12.30 36.88
CA ARG A 122 9.94 -12.14 38.35
C ARG A 122 10.98 -13.01 39.06
N THR A 123 11.76 -13.78 38.33
CA THR A 123 12.87 -14.52 38.95
C THR A 123 13.88 -13.53 39.53
N GLY A 124 14.28 -13.80 40.76
CA GLY A 124 15.39 -13.09 41.38
C GLY A 124 16.67 -13.29 40.57
N LYS A 125 17.63 -12.39 40.78
CA LYS A 125 18.96 -12.45 40.16
C LYS A 125 19.58 -13.85 40.34
N ASP A 126 20.08 -14.42 39.25
CA ASP A 126 20.74 -15.73 39.29
C ASP A 126 21.95 -15.71 40.23
N CYS A 127 22.09 -16.77 41.03
CA CYS A 127 23.18 -16.97 42.00
C CYS A 127 24.60 -16.90 41.39
N GLY A 128 24.71 -16.97 40.05
CA GLY A 128 25.97 -16.95 39.30
C GLY A 128 26.55 -15.57 38.99
N THR A 129 25.87 -14.48 39.34
CA THR A 129 26.37 -13.13 39.01
C THR A 129 27.38 -12.66 40.06
N VAL A 130 28.66 -12.75 39.68
CA VAL A 130 29.86 -12.42 40.48
C VAL A 130 29.80 -11.01 41.10
N THR A 131 28.98 -10.11 40.56
CA THR A 131 28.88 -8.70 40.99
C THR A 131 28.23 -8.46 42.36
N ASP A 132 27.50 -9.42 42.93
CA ASP A 132 26.92 -9.28 44.28
C ASP A 132 27.87 -9.71 45.41
N LYS A 133 29.05 -10.23 45.07
CA LYS A 133 30.06 -10.57 46.06
C LYS A 133 31.07 -9.43 46.17
N PRO A 134 31.48 -9.04 47.38
CA PRO A 134 32.54 -8.06 47.53
C PRO A 134 33.81 -8.60 46.88
N PHE A 135 34.40 -7.82 45.98
CA PHE A 135 35.68 -8.15 45.39
C PHE A 135 36.78 -7.86 46.40
N THR A 136 37.42 -8.91 46.91
CA THR A 136 38.53 -8.79 47.89
C THR A 136 39.75 -8.05 47.33
N GLN A 137 39.82 -7.88 46.00
CA GLN A 137 40.89 -7.20 45.28
C GLN A 137 40.45 -5.85 44.69
N GLN A 138 39.32 -5.29 45.12
CA GLN A 138 38.87 -3.97 44.61
C GLN A 138 39.85 -2.85 44.99
N PHE A 139 40.56 -3.00 46.10
CA PHE A 139 41.55 -2.04 46.57
C PHE A 139 42.93 -2.65 46.48
N THR A 140 43.89 -1.86 46.02
CA THR A 140 45.30 -2.21 46.10
C THR A 140 45.72 -2.18 47.57
N PRO A 141 46.23 -3.29 48.15
CA PRO A 141 46.69 -3.27 49.53
C PRO A 141 47.84 -2.26 49.69
N LEU A 142 47.93 -1.65 50.87
CA LEU A 142 49.06 -0.79 51.20
C LEU A 142 50.35 -1.61 51.21
N MET A 143 51.49 -0.95 50.94
CA MET A 143 52.78 -1.60 51.17
C MET A 143 52.89 -2.01 52.64
N PRO A 144 53.39 -3.23 52.98
CA PRO A 144 53.35 -3.77 54.35
C PRO A 144 54.02 -2.89 55.43
N HIS A 145 55.00 -2.06 55.03
CA HIS A 145 55.62 -1.09 55.92
C HIS A 145 54.69 0.10 56.21
N VAL A 146 53.94 0.56 55.21
CA VAL A 146 53.01 1.68 55.33
C VAL A 146 51.78 1.26 56.13
N GLU A 147 51.23 0.07 55.85
CA GLU A 147 50.10 -0.52 56.55
C GLU A 147 50.33 -0.60 58.07
N ARG A 148 51.48 -1.15 58.48
CA ARG A 148 51.84 -1.32 59.90
C ARG A 148 52.11 0.00 60.63
N ASN A 149 52.38 1.09 59.91
CA ASN A 149 52.78 2.35 60.52
C ASN A 149 51.65 3.38 60.53
N ILE A 150 50.90 3.53 59.43
CA ILE A 150 49.91 4.60 59.27
C ILE A 150 48.69 4.44 60.17
N GLN A 151 48.25 3.21 60.49
CA GLN A 151 47.08 2.96 61.33
C GLN A 151 47.42 2.46 62.75
N ASN A 152 48.71 2.45 63.11
CA ASN A 152 49.12 2.02 64.44
C ASN A 152 48.81 3.15 65.45
N PRO A 153 47.93 2.94 66.45
CA PRO A 153 47.57 3.98 67.41
C PRO A 153 48.78 4.48 68.20
N VAL A 154 49.83 3.67 68.36
CA VAL A 154 51.09 4.06 68.98
C VAL A 154 51.75 5.24 68.26
N HIS A 155 51.52 5.43 66.96
CA HIS A 155 52.13 6.51 66.18
C HIS A 155 51.20 7.72 65.96
N ILE A 156 49.91 7.61 66.29
CA ILE A 156 48.90 8.64 65.96
C ILE A 156 48.29 9.22 67.24
N VAL A 157 47.98 8.36 68.21
CA VAL A 157 47.27 8.73 69.43
C VAL A 157 48.30 9.00 70.52
N PRO A 158 48.46 10.24 70.97
CA PRO A 158 49.51 10.62 71.92
C PRO A 158 49.37 9.96 73.30
N GLU A 159 48.14 9.67 73.73
CA GLU A 159 47.86 8.91 74.97
C GLU A 159 48.43 7.49 74.94
N VAL A 160 48.43 6.86 73.76
CA VAL A 160 48.93 5.49 73.55
C VAL A 160 50.43 5.52 73.30
N ALA A 161 50.93 6.57 72.62
CA ALA A 161 52.34 6.75 72.33
C ALA A 161 53.19 6.98 73.60
N ALA A 162 52.65 7.70 74.59
CA ALA A 162 53.34 8.01 75.83
C ALA A 162 52.40 7.84 77.04
N ALA A 163 52.72 6.86 77.89
CA ALA A 163 52.03 6.66 79.15
C ALA A 163 52.16 7.92 80.03
N GLY A 164 51.04 8.56 80.35
CA GLY A 164 51.00 9.80 81.15
C GLY A 164 50.83 11.10 80.35
N TRP A 165 50.61 11.03 79.03
CA TRP A 165 50.25 12.21 78.24
C TRP A 165 48.84 12.72 78.63
N VAL A 166 48.71 14.03 78.88
CA VAL A 166 47.46 14.68 79.31
C VAL A 166 47.11 15.81 78.36
N TRP A 167 45.82 15.91 78.00
CA TRP A 167 45.29 16.99 77.17
C TRP A 167 45.48 18.35 77.87
N GLY A 168 46.14 19.29 77.20
CA GLY A 168 46.51 20.59 77.78
C GLY A 168 47.96 20.66 78.29
N GLY A 169 48.69 19.54 78.25
CA GLY A 169 50.11 19.47 78.61
C GLY A 169 50.34 19.48 80.12
N ILE A 170 51.52 18.99 80.52
CA ILE A 170 51.98 19.06 81.91
C ILE A 170 52.91 20.28 82.03
N PRO A 171 52.73 21.18 83.01
CA PRO A 171 53.63 22.30 83.20
C PRO A 171 55.05 21.78 83.47
N SER A 172 56.03 22.33 82.75
CA SER A 172 57.42 21.81 82.76
C SER A 172 58.03 21.67 84.15
N ARG A 173 57.63 22.54 85.09
CA ARG A 173 58.07 22.50 86.50
C ARG A 173 57.56 21.27 87.26
N GLN A 174 56.36 20.81 86.96
CA GLN A 174 55.77 19.63 87.61
C GLN A 174 56.35 18.34 87.02
N TYR A 175 56.58 18.31 85.71
CA TYR A 175 57.23 17.18 85.05
C TYR A 175 58.64 16.88 85.60
N ILE A 176 59.47 17.91 85.82
CA ILE A 176 60.81 17.75 86.41
C ILE A 176 60.74 17.25 87.86
N ARG A 177 59.69 17.64 88.60
CA ARG A 177 59.48 17.19 89.98
C ARG A 177 59.18 15.69 90.05
N ASP A 178 58.32 15.21 89.16
CA ASP A 178 57.87 13.81 89.14
C ASP A 178 58.93 12.85 88.54
N LEU A 179 59.89 13.36 87.74
CA LEU A 179 61.04 12.59 87.24
C LEU A 179 62.10 12.23 88.30
N ASN A 180 62.19 13.02 89.38
CA ASN A 180 63.24 12.92 90.40
C ASN A 180 62.78 12.23 91.70
N THR A 181 61.61 11.59 91.68
CA THR A 181 61.03 10.81 92.78
C THR A 181 60.82 9.38 92.36
#